data_AF-A0A317Z3X9-F1
#
_entry.id   AF-A0A317Z3X9-F1
#
_cell.length_a   1.000
_cell.length_b   1.000
_cell.length_c   1.000
_cell.angle_alpha   90.00
_cell.angle_beta   90.00
_cell.angle_gamma   90.00
#
_symmetry.space_group_name_H-M   'P 1'
#
loop_
_entity.id
_entity.type
_entity.pdbx_description
1 polymer ?
#
loop_
_entity_poly.entity_id
_entity_poly.type
_entity_poly.pdbx_seq_one_letter_code
_entity_poly.pdbx_strand_id
1 'polypeptide(L)'
;VKIGKMINQNFKIGSMISYVPIYPYSCHPKDMMKAQIKNRLRYFFPDVQVRGYYPSYAKKMFEQKGYHIGWQDGDEEILREGV
;
A
#
# COMPACT_ATOMS: atom_id res chain seq x y z
N VAL A 1 -14.84 -1.03 2.97
CA VAL A 1 -15.42 -2.26 2.37
C VAL A 1 -16.47 -2.90 3.27
N LYS A 2 -16.17 -3.14 4.55
CA LYS A 2 -17.09 -3.70 5.57
C LYS A 2 -18.53 -3.20 5.47
N ILE A 3 -18.77 -1.89 5.54
CA ILE A 3 -20.13 -1.30 5.44
C ILE A 3 -20.82 -1.65 4.13
N GLY A 4 -20.14 -1.51 2.99
CA GLY A 4 -20.71 -1.84 1.70
C GLY A 4 -21.10 -3.32 1.59
N LYS A 5 -20.29 -4.23 2.16
CA LYS A 5 -20.60 -5.66 2.20
C LYS A 5 -21.73 -6.02 3.16
N MET A 6 -21.92 -5.27 4.25
CA MET A 6 -23.09 -5.43 5.14
C MET A 6 -24.39 -5.02 4.44
N ILE A 7 -24.36 -4.00 3.58
CA ILE A 7 -25.53 -3.54 2.82
C ILE A 7 -25.85 -4.55 1.70
N ASN A 8 -24.84 -4.95 0.94
CA ASN A 8 -25.01 -5.94 -0.14
C ASN A 8 -23.70 -6.69 -0.39
N GLN A 9 -23.71 -8.00 -0.14
CA GLN A 9 -22.54 -8.85 -0.34
C GLN A 9 -22.06 -8.88 -1.80
N ASN A 10 -22.95 -8.63 -2.76
CA ASN A 10 -22.66 -8.66 -4.20
C ASN A 10 -21.95 -7.41 -4.72
N PHE A 11 -21.82 -6.34 -3.91
CA PHE A 11 -21.09 -5.15 -4.34
C PHE A 11 -19.63 -5.47 -4.69
N LYS A 12 -19.18 -4.94 -5.83
CA LYS A 12 -17.78 -4.94 -6.23
C LYS A 12 -17.18 -3.61 -5.81
N ILE A 13 -16.32 -3.65 -4.80
CA ILE A 13 -15.69 -2.46 -4.22
C ILE A 13 -14.21 -2.54 -4.56
N GLY A 14 -13.67 -1.48 -5.16
CA GLY A 14 -12.27 -1.40 -5.57
C GLY A 14 -11.69 -0.03 -5.31
N SER A 15 -10.43 0.15 -5.71
CA SER A 15 -9.72 1.43 -5.66
C SER A 15 -9.30 1.86 -7.03
N MET A 16 -9.44 3.15 -7.31
CA MET A 16 -8.76 3.78 -8.44
C MET A 16 -7.46 4.39 -7.93
N ILE A 17 -6.35 4.00 -8.55
CA ILE A 17 -5.02 4.51 -8.21
C ILE A 17 -4.39 5.18 -9.44
N SER A 18 -3.65 6.26 -9.22
CA SER A 18 -2.76 6.79 -10.24
C SER A 18 -1.47 5.97 -10.26
N TYR A 19 -1.47 4.92 -11.09
CA TYR A 19 -0.32 4.03 -11.23
C TYR A 19 0.52 4.41 -12.45
N VAL A 20 1.71 4.96 -12.19
CA VAL A 20 2.72 5.24 -13.21
C VAL A 20 3.93 4.32 -12.96
N PRO A 21 4.09 3.24 -13.75
CA PRO A 21 5.18 2.30 -13.55
C PRO A 21 6.53 2.96 -13.82
N ILE A 22 7.52 2.63 -12.99
CA ILE A 22 8.90 3.09 -13.15
C ILE A 22 9.72 1.92 -13.68
N TYR A 23 10.24 2.08 -14.89
CA TYR A 23 11.10 1.09 -15.53
C TYR A 23 12.57 1.40 -15.25
N PRO A 24 13.43 0.37 -15.12
CA PRO A 24 14.86 0.56 -15.01
C PRO A 24 15.43 1.08 -16.33
N TYR A 25 16.47 1.90 -16.25
CA TYR A 25 17.18 2.41 -17.44
C TYR A 25 17.91 1.30 -18.19
N SER A 26 18.49 0.34 -17.46
CA SER A 26 19.27 -0.78 -18.00
C SER A 26 19.07 -2.07 -17.18
N CYS A 27 19.62 -3.19 -17.67
CA CYS A 27 19.66 -4.46 -16.92
C CYS A 27 20.68 -4.47 -15.77
N HIS A 28 21.43 -3.38 -15.57
CA HIS A 28 22.40 -3.30 -14.49
C HIS A 28 21.71 -3.48 -13.12
N PRO A 29 22.22 -4.34 -12.21
CA PRO A 29 21.52 -4.67 -10.96
C PRO A 29 21.14 -3.46 -10.09
N LYS A 30 21.97 -2.40 -10.10
CA LYS A 30 21.68 -1.15 -9.38
C LYS A 30 20.47 -0.41 -9.96
N ASP A 31 20.29 -0.41 -11.28
CA ASP A 31 19.15 0.26 -11.93
C ASP A 31 17.87 -0.52 -11.71
N MET A 32 17.95 -1.86 -11.80
CA MET A 32 16.85 -2.78 -11.44
C MET A 32 16.37 -2.54 -10.01
N MET A 33 17.29 -2.53 -9.05
CA MET A 33 16.96 -2.31 -7.63
C MET A 33 16.37 -0.92 -7.40
N LYS A 34 16.92 0.13 -8.04
CA LYS A 34 16.37 1.49 -7.93
C LYS A 34 14.94 1.59 -8.45
N ALA A 35 14.64 1.00 -9.62
CA ALA A 35 13.29 0.96 -10.15
C ALA A 35 12.33 0.24 -9.20
N GLN A 36 12.74 -0.89 -8.64
CA GLN A 36 11.93 -1.65 -7.68
C GLN A 36 11.64 -0.85 -6.40
N ILE A 37 12.65 -0.18 -5.82
CA ILE A 37 12.47 0.67 -4.64
C ILE A 37 11.51 1.83 -4.95
N LYS A 38 11.63 2.46 -6.12
CA LYS A 38 10.75 3.56 -6.52
C LYS A 38 9.32 3.09 -6.76
N ASN A 39 9.11 1.90 -7.34
CA ASN A 39 7.78 1.34 -7.55
C ASN A 39 7.06 1.00 -6.24
N ARG A 40 7.75 0.70 -5.14
CA ARG A 40 7.11 0.53 -3.81
C ARG A 40 6.28 1.74 -3.39
N LEU A 41 6.67 2.96 -3.78
CA LEU A 41 5.88 4.17 -3.53
C LEU A 41 4.61 4.23 -4.37
N ARG A 42 4.58 3.57 -5.53
CA ARG A 42 3.39 3.45 -6.40
C ARG A 42 2.42 2.39 -5.87
N TYR A 43 2.95 1.31 -5.30
CA TYR A 43 2.15 0.25 -4.69
C TYR A 43 1.66 0.56 -3.28
N PHE A 44 2.17 1.63 -2.65
CA PHE A 44 1.86 1.94 -1.26
C PHE A 44 0.36 2.00 -0.96
N PHE A 45 -0.41 2.79 -1.71
CA PHE A 45 -1.86 2.92 -1.52
C PHE A 45 -2.64 1.64 -1.82
N PRO A 46 -2.47 1.00 -3.00
CA PRO A 46 -3.22 -0.22 -3.29
C PRO A 46 -2.82 -1.40 -2.40
N ASP A 47 -1.56 -1.52 -1.98
CA ASP A 47 -1.13 -2.57 -1.06
C ASP A 47 -1.85 -2.45 0.28
N VAL A 48 -1.98 -1.23 0.84
CA VAL A 48 -2.71 -1.03 2.10
C VAL A 48 -4.18 -1.42 1.93
N GLN A 49 -4.82 -0.98 0.85
CA GLN A 49 -6.25 -1.24 0.63
C GLN A 49 -6.57 -2.71 0.32
N VAL A 50 -5.75 -3.38 -0.48
CA VAL A 50 -6.01 -4.77 -0.93
C VAL A 50 -5.50 -5.79 0.08
N ARG A 51 -4.43 -5.48 0.81
CA ARG A 51 -3.85 -6.42 1.79
C ARG A 51 -4.34 -6.18 3.22
N GLY A 52 -4.88 -4.99 3.52
CA GLY A 52 -5.39 -4.65 4.84
C GLY A 52 -4.31 -4.42 5.89
N TYR A 53 -3.09 -4.10 5.48
CA TYR A 53 -2.00 -3.72 6.39
C TYR A 53 -0.95 -2.88 5.67
N TYR A 54 -0.15 -2.15 6.44
CA TYR A 54 0.96 -1.39 5.90
C TYR A 54 2.17 -2.28 5.62
N PRO A 55 2.64 -2.36 4.36
CA PRO A 55 3.79 -3.19 4.01
C PRO A 55 5.05 -2.81 4.79
N SER A 56 5.93 -3.79 5.01
CA SER A 56 7.19 -3.59 5.75
C SER A 56 8.06 -2.47 5.16
N TYR A 57 8.08 -2.32 3.83
CA TYR A 57 8.82 -1.24 3.18
C TYR A 57 8.29 0.16 3.55
N ALA A 58 6.98 0.29 3.77
CA ALA A 58 6.36 1.56 4.12
C ALA A 58 6.64 1.89 5.59
N LYS A 59 6.49 0.90 6.48
CA LYS A 59 6.86 1.03 7.90
C LYS A 59 8.33 1.47 8.03
N LYS A 60 9.25 0.84 7.28
CA LYS A 60 10.68 1.23 7.27
C LYS A 60 10.91 2.62 6.68
N MET A 61 10.16 3.01 5.64
CA MET A 61 10.25 4.36 5.09
C MET A 61 9.85 5.43 6.12
N PHE A 62 8.81 5.19 6.91
CA PHE A 62 8.37 6.13 7.94
C PHE A 62 9.41 6.29 9.04
N GLU A 63 9.96 5.18 9.53
CA GLU A 63 11.06 5.16 10.49
C GLU A 63 12.26 5.96 9.99
N GLN A 64 12.70 5.72 8.74
CA GLN A 64 13.84 6.42 8.13
C GLN A 64 13.60 7.92 7.94
N LYS A 65 12.37 8.33 7.70
CA LYS A 65 12.01 9.74 7.48
C LYS A 65 11.59 10.47 8.77
N GLY A 66 11.55 9.77 9.91
CA GLY A 66 11.06 10.33 11.17
C GLY A 66 9.57 10.68 11.14
N TYR A 67 8.76 9.96 10.33
CA TYR A 67 7.32 10.20 10.27
C TYR A 67 6.61 9.46 11.41
N HIS A 68 6.01 10.25 12.29
CA HIS A 68 5.10 9.75 13.34
C HIS A 68 3.68 9.73 12.79
N ILE A 69 3.28 8.58 12.27
CA ILE A 69 1.88 8.33 11.93
C ILE A 69 1.20 8.03 13.25
N GLY A 70 0.29 8.90 13.69
CA GLY A 70 -0.40 8.80 14.98
C GLY A 70 -1.38 7.64 15.00
N TRP A 71 -0.85 6.41 14.98
CA TRP A 71 -1.59 5.17 15.04
C TRP A 71 -2.44 5.10 16.30
N GLN A 72 -3.70 4.71 16.13
CA GLN A 72 -4.63 4.47 17.22
C GLN A 72 -4.85 2.97 17.41
N ASP A 73 -5.23 2.59 18.62
CA ASP A 73 -5.60 1.21 18.92
C ASP A 73 -6.79 0.80 18.05
N GLY A 74 -6.65 -0.33 17.35
CA GLY A 74 -7.67 -0.88 16.44
C GLY A 74 -7.54 -0.45 14.97
N ASP A 75 -6.63 0.45 14.60
CA ASP A 75 -6.40 0.82 13.19
C ASP A 75 -5.96 -0.39 12.34
N GLU A 76 -5.11 -1.26 12.88
CA GLU A 76 -4.65 -2.46 12.16
C GLU A 76 -5.79 -3.46 11.93
N GLU A 77 -6.65 -3.69 12.93
CA GLU A 77 -7.86 -4.52 12.80
C GLU A 77 -8.82 -3.97 11.77
N ILE A 78 -9.10 -2.66 11.78
CA ILE A 78 -10.01 -2.01 10.83
C ILE A 78 -9.52 -2.22 9.38
N LEU A 79 -8.22 -2.11 9.15
CA LEU A 79 -7.63 -2.34 7.83
C LEU A 79 -7.77 -3.80 7.40
N ARG A 80 -7.54 -4.76 8.31
CA ARG A 80 -7.68 -6.20 8.02
C ARG A 80 -9.10 -6.61 7.71
N GLU A 81 -10.07 -6.08 8.44
CA GLU A 81 -11.50 -6.30 8.18
C GLU A 81 -11.99 -5.59 6.89
N GLY A 82 -11.18 -4.68 6.37
CA GLY A 82 -11.47 -3.90 5.17
C GLY A 82 -11.16 -4.60 3.85
N VAL A 83 -10.59 -5.81 3.87
CA VAL A 83 -10.27 -6.59 2.68
C VAL A 83 -11.46 -7.43 2.22
#